data_AF-A0A8X6V3N3-F1
#
_entry.id   AF-A0A8X6V3N3-F1
#
_cell.length_a   1.000
_cell.length_b   1.000
_cell.length_c   1.000
_cell.angle_alpha   90.00
_cell.angle_beta   90.00
_cell.angle_gamma   90.00
#
_symmetry.space_group_name_H-M   'P 1'
#
loop_
_entity.id
_entity.type
_entity.pdbx_description
1 polymer ?
#
loop_
_entity_poly.entity_id
_entity_poly.type
_entity_poly.pdbx_seq_one_letter_code
_entity_poly.pdbx_strand_id
1 'polypeptide(L)'
;MPKAGSKVSRKRKFYGNRFTKLALNSNNSTSASEAKLSTFDSFHVPEPEFNGSTGNRIINFQALMGIISILCCSECYATGLKLAEDSKEGLCSNLCVACSCGFMTGFTSTPKENKKLSLNTLLVFGLRLIDRGFTAGKKLLCTLNLPCISKNTFRAHELKLLEAVQLCSEENMKAASKEVQKVQLVVFR
;
A
#
# COMPACT_ATOMS: atom_id res chain seq x y z
N MET A 1 -12.29 65.95 -30.31
CA MET A 1 -13.28 64.84 -30.32
C MET A 1 -13.26 64.17 -28.94
N PRO A 2 -14.37 64.12 -28.19
CA PRO A 2 -14.38 63.46 -26.88
C PRO A 2 -14.54 61.94 -27.03
N LYS A 3 -13.77 61.16 -26.27
CA LYS A 3 -13.84 59.69 -26.25
C LYS A 3 -15.07 59.24 -25.44
N ALA A 4 -15.92 58.43 -26.04
CA ALA A 4 -17.10 57.85 -25.39
C ALA A 4 -16.68 56.85 -24.29
N GLY A 5 -17.12 57.11 -23.06
CA GLY A 5 -16.95 56.18 -21.94
C GLY A 5 -17.87 54.97 -22.07
N SER A 6 -17.32 53.77 -21.97
CA SER A 6 -18.07 52.51 -21.98
C SER A 6 -18.97 52.39 -20.75
N LYS A 7 -20.29 52.33 -20.94
CA LYS A 7 -21.27 52.08 -19.86
C LYS A 7 -21.13 50.64 -19.37
N VAL A 8 -20.55 50.43 -18.19
CA VAL A 8 -20.52 49.12 -17.53
C VAL A 8 -21.93 48.82 -16.99
N SER A 9 -22.59 47.80 -17.54
CA SER A 9 -23.89 47.34 -17.02
C SER A 9 -23.70 46.70 -15.65
N ARG A 10 -24.46 47.14 -14.63
CA ARG A 10 -24.48 46.48 -13.32
C ARG A 10 -24.96 45.03 -13.48
N LYS A 11 -24.09 44.06 -13.17
CA LYS A 11 -24.47 42.64 -13.08
C LYS A 11 -25.55 42.49 -12.00
N ARG A 12 -26.66 41.82 -12.34
CA ARG A 12 -27.73 41.55 -11.37
C ARG A 12 -27.20 40.62 -10.27
N LYS A 13 -27.56 40.91 -9.02
CA LYS A 13 -27.26 40.02 -7.89
C LYS A 13 -28.07 38.74 -8.04
N PHE A 14 -27.40 37.60 -7.89
CA PHE A 14 -28.02 36.28 -7.94
C PHE A 14 -28.77 36.01 -6.63
N TYR A 15 -30.06 35.67 -6.71
CA TYR A 15 -30.93 35.42 -5.56
C TYR A 15 -31.16 33.93 -5.26
N GLY A 16 -30.38 33.04 -5.89
CA GLY A 16 -30.54 31.59 -5.75
C GLY A 16 -31.62 31.00 -6.66
N ASN A 17 -31.46 29.73 -7.01
CA ASN A 17 -32.48 28.85 -7.59
C ASN A 17 -33.02 27.85 -6.54
N ARG A 18 -34.01 27.03 -6.92
CA ARG A 18 -34.69 26.06 -6.02
C ARG A 18 -33.76 25.05 -5.36
N PHE A 19 -32.54 24.84 -5.88
CA PHE A 19 -31.53 23.94 -5.31
C PHE A 19 -30.62 24.62 -4.28
N THR A 20 -30.48 25.96 -4.34
CA THR A 20 -29.65 26.73 -3.39
C THR A 20 -30.17 26.67 -1.95
N LYS A 21 -31.48 26.49 -1.72
CA LYS A 21 -32.04 26.41 -0.36
C LYS A 21 -31.80 25.05 0.31
N LEU A 22 -31.54 23.99 -0.46
CA LEU A 22 -31.22 22.66 0.08
C LEU A 22 -29.74 22.54 0.49
N ALA A 23 -28.86 23.38 -0.05
CA ALA A 23 -27.42 23.37 0.23
C ALA A 23 -27.03 23.98 1.59
N LEU A 24 -27.97 24.62 2.31
CA LEU A 24 -27.67 25.21 3.62
C LEU A 24 -27.61 24.18 4.76
N ASN A 25 -27.94 22.91 4.52
CA ASN A 25 -27.85 21.84 5.53
C ASN A 25 -26.94 20.66 5.14
N SER A 26 -26.06 20.84 4.15
CA SER A 26 -25.02 19.85 3.85
C SER A 26 -23.85 20.52 3.17
N ASN A 27 -22.81 20.82 3.96
CA ASN A 27 -21.49 21.08 3.40
C ASN A 27 -20.98 19.75 2.83
N ASN A 28 -21.15 19.54 1.53
CA ASN A 28 -20.32 18.68 0.69
C ASN A 28 -20.68 18.94 -0.78
N SER A 29 -20.01 19.92 -1.39
CA SER A 29 -19.94 20.06 -2.83
C SER A 29 -19.17 18.87 -3.38
N THR A 30 -19.87 17.84 -3.83
CA THR A 30 -19.23 16.70 -4.46
C THR A 30 -19.75 16.53 -5.89
N SER A 31 -18.80 16.40 -6.81
CA SER A 31 -19.04 16.07 -8.21
C SER A 31 -19.74 14.70 -8.29
N ALA A 32 -20.53 14.45 -9.33
CA ALA A 32 -21.17 13.15 -9.57
C ALA A 32 -20.18 11.96 -9.65
N SER A 33 -18.87 12.24 -9.79
CA SER A 33 -17.78 11.27 -9.69
C SER A 33 -17.39 10.88 -8.26
N GLU A 34 -17.62 11.73 -7.26
CA GLU A 34 -17.29 11.47 -5.84
C GLU A 34 -18.32 10.56 -5.15
N ALA A 35 -19.59 10.66 -5.54
CA ALA A 35 -20.68 9.87 -4.97
C ALA A 35 -20.55 8.36 -5.21
N LYS A 36 -19.72 7.93 -6.17
CA LYS A 36 -19.41 6.51 -6.41
C LYS A 36 -18.24 5.97 -5.56
N LEU A 37 -17.45 6.86 -4.93
CA LEU A 37 -16.34 6.49 -4.05
C LEU A 37 -16.70 6.56 -2.56
N SER A 38 -17.70 7.37 -2.17
CA SER A 38 -18.06 7.61 -0.77
C SER A 38 -18.56 6.37 -0.03
N THR A 39 -19.06 5.35 -0.73
CA THR A 39 -19.50 4.08 -0.11
C THR A 39 -18.34 3.33 0.56
N PHE A 40 -17.09 3.55 0.15
CA PHE A 40 -15.92 2.93 0.78
C PHE A 40 -15.37 3.72 1.98
N ASP A 41 -15.68 5.00 2.12
CA ASP A 41 -15.04 5.87 3.12
C ASP A 41 -15.74 5.89 4.47
N SER A 42 -17.02 5.54 4.54
CA SER A 42 -17.82 5.57 5.78
C SER A 42 -17.62 4.38 6.74
N PHE A 43 -16.75 3.43 6.43
CA PHE A 43 -16.35 2.41 7.40
C PHE A 43 -15.37 2.99 8.41
N HIS A 44 -15.89 3.40 9.58
CA HIS A 44 -15.10 3.59 10.79
C HIS A 44 -14.51 2.24 11.19
N VAL A 45 -13.30 1.92 10.72
CA VAL A 45 -12.57 0.72 11.14
C VAL A 45 -12.09 0.97 12.57
N PRO A 46 -12.62 0.26 13.58
CA PRO A 46 -12.08 0.32 14.94
C PRO A 46 -10.59 -0.01 14.89
N GLU A 47 -9.76 0.65 15.69
CA GLU A 47 -8.36 0.23 15.80
C GLU A 47 -8.33 -1.21 16.34
N PRO A 48 -7.79 -2.18 15.59
CA PRO A 48 -7.77 -3.54 16.06
C PRO A 48 -6.73 -3.64 17.18
N GLU A 49 -7.20 -3.87 18.41
CA GLU A 49 -6.38 -4.39 19.50
C GLU A 49 -5.95 -5.81 19.13
N PHE A 50 -4.75 -5.92 18.58
CA PHE A 50 -4.22 -7.19 18.07
C PHE A 50 -3.65 -8.00 19.25
N ASN A 51 -4.51 -8.74 19.93
CA ASN A 51 -4.09 -9.75 20.90
C ASN A 51 -3.39 -10.90 20.15
N GLY A 52 -2.16 -11.21 20.57
CA GLY A 52 -1.22 -12.06 19.86
C GLY A 52 -1.76 -13.45 19.50
N SER A 53 -1.31 -13.96 18.35
CA SER A 53 -1.51 -15.31 17.76
C SER A 53 -2.76 -15.62 16.94
N THR A 54 -3.76 -14.72 16.83
CA THR A 54 -4.92 -14.97 15.94
C THR A 54 -4.79 -14.24 14.59
N GLY A 55 -5.49 -14.75 13.57
CA GLY A 55 -5.55 -14.19 12.21
C GLY A 55 -4.73 -14.92 11.15
N ASN A 56 -4.88 -14.48 9.91
CA ASN A 56 -4.25 -15.08 8.74
C ASN A 56 -2.80 -14.62 8.59
N ARG A 57 -1.93 -15.45 7.99
CA ARG A 57 -0.56 -15.08 7.63
C ARG A 57 -0.27 -15.44 6.18
N ILE A 58 0.44 -14.56 5.49
CA ILE A 58 0.94 -14.83 4.14
C ILE A 58 2.31 -15.50 4.30
N ILE A 59 2.41 -16.74 3.84
CA ILE A 59 3.65 -17.53 3.89
C ILE A 59 4.06 -17.88 2.46
N ASN A 60 5.33 -17.63 2.14
CA ASN A 60 5.95 -18.05 0.90
C ASN A 60 6.00 -19.58 0.84
N PHE A 61 5.59 -20.13 -0.29
CA PHE A 61 5.46 -21.58 -0.44
C PHE A 61 6.79 -22.33 -0.26
N GLN A 62 7.93 -21.75 -0.66
CA GLN A 62 9.24 -22.35 -0.45
C GLN A 62 9.62 -22.42 1.04
N ALA A 63 9.32 -21.36 1.80
CA ALA A 63 9.52 -21.36 3.26
C ALA A 63 8.62 -22.42 3.93
N LEU A 64 7.38 -22.56 3.46
CA LEU A 64 6.45 -23.58 3.93
C LEU A 64 6.93 -25.01 3.60
N MET A 65 7.42 -25.26 2.38
CA MET A 65 7.98 -26.56 2.01
C MET A 65 9.19 -26.93 2.85
N GLY A 66 10.06 -25.95 3.16
CA GLY A 66 11.21 -26.14 4.03
C GLY A 66 10.81 -26.60 5.43
N ILE A 67 9.77 -26.00 6.01
CA ILE A 67 9.32 -26.38 7.36
C ILE A 67 8.52 -27.68 7.39
N ILE A 68 7.69 -27.96 6.37
CA ILE A 68 6.95 -29.22 6.25
C ILE A 68 7.89 -30.42 6.11
N SER A 69 9.07 -30.22 5.53
CA SER A 69 10.10 -31.26 5.46
C SER A 69 10.55 -31.73 6.86
N ILE A 70 10.33 -30.92 7.90
CA ILE A 70 10.58 -31.23 9.30
C ILE A 70 9.28 -31.76 9.93
N LEU A 71 8.93 -33.01 9.63
CA LEU A 71 7.72 -33.65 10.18
C LEU A 71 7.87 -34.10 11.65
N CYS A 72 9.12 -34.26 12.11
CA CYS A 72 9.47 -34.68 13.47
C CYS A 72 10.63 -33.86 14.01
N CYS A 73 10.75 -33.82 15.34
CA CYS A 73 11.88 -33.18 16.00
C CYS A 73 13.20 -33.83 15.58
N SER A 74 14.17 -33.03 15.17
CA SER A 74 15.49 -33.54 14.76
C SER A 74 16.32 -34.10 15.92
N GLU A 75 16.00 -33.73 17.17
CA GLU A 75 16.74 -34.18 18.36
C GLU A 75 16.13 -35.43 19.01
N CYS A 76 14.81 -35.44 19.21
CA CYS A 76 14.13 -36.52 19.95
C CYS A 76 13.18 -37.35 19.08
N TYR A 77 13.06 -37.05 17.78
CA TYR A 77 12.17 -37.71 16.81
C TYR A 77 10.68 -37.71 17.17
N ALA A 78 10.29 -36.94 18.20
CA ALA A 78 8.89 -36.76 18.56
C ALA A 78 8.14 -36.01 17.45
N THR A 79 6.93 -36.48 17.17
CA THR A 79 5.95 -35.78 16.33
C THR A 79 5.21 -34.72 17.14
N GLY A 80 4.44 -33.86 16.46
CA GLY A 80 3.62 -32.84 17.15
C GLY A 80 4.42 -31.58 17.50
N LEU A 81 5.32 -31.18 16.59
CA LEU A 81 6.00 -29.89 16.67
C LEU A 81 4.98 -28.74 16.69
N LYS A 82 5.24 -27.73 17.53
CA LYS A 82 4.36 -26.57 17.70
C LYS A 82 4.89 -25.41 16.88
N LEU A 83 4.02 -24.78 16.10
CA LEU A 83 4.31 -23.53 15.42
C LEU A 83 3.97 -22.36 16.36
N ALA A 84 4.90 -21.40 16.49
CA ALA A 84 4.69 -20.15 17.20
C ALA A 84 5.15 -18.96 16.36
N GLU A 85 4.64 -17.78 16.69
CA GLU A 85 5.03 -16.50 16.08
C GLU A 85 5.82 -15.68 17.11
N ASP A 86 7.11 -15.47 16.85
CA ASP A 86 8.00 -14.75 17.76
C ASP A 86 7.81 -13.24 17.65
N SER A 87 7.70 -12.73 16.43
CA SER A 87 7.53 -11.30 16.15
C SER A 87 6.93 -11.07 14.78
N LYS A 88 6.42 -9.85 14.56
CA LYS A 88 5.82 -9.41 13.30
C LYS A 88 6.26 -8.01 12.93
N GLU A 89 6.46 -7.79 11.64
CA GLU A 89 6.69 -6.47 11.06
C GLU A 89 5.75 -6.31 9.85
N GLY A 90 4.59 -5.71 10.09
CA GLY A 90 3.55 -5.64 9.06
C GLY A 90 3.10 -7.05 8.64
N LEU A 91 3.13 -7.33 7.34
CA LEU A 91 2.78 -8.63 6.76
C LEU A 91 3.84 -9.71 6.93
N CYS A 92 5.04 -9.35 7.37
CA CYS A 92 6.12 -10.30 7.58
C CYS A 92 6.10 -10.82 9.02
N SER A 93 6.10 -12.14 9.18
CA SER A 93 6.16 -12.80 10.49
C SER A 93 7.46 -13.56 10.63
N ASN A 94 8.08 -13.46 11.81
CA ASN A 94 9.13 -14.37 12.24
C ASN A 94 8.45 -15.47 13.04
N LEU A 95 8.58 -16.70 12.57
CA LEU A 95 7.91 -17.89 13.08
C LEU A 95 8.97 -18.84 13.61
N CYS A 96 8.59 -19.68 14.57
CA CYS A 96 9.45 -20.76 15.03
C CYS A 96 8.66 -22.06 15.17
N VAL A 97 9.36 -23.16 14.98
CA VAL A 97 8.86 -24.50 15.27
C VAL A 97 9.59 -25.04 16.48
N ALA A 98 8.84 -25.42 17.51
CA ALA A 98 9.34 -25.84 18.80
C ALA A 98 8.91 -27.26 19.15
N CYS A 99 9.81 -28.02 19.78
CA CYS A 99 9.53 -29.31 20.40
C CYS A 99 9.56 -29.19 21.93
N SER A 100 8.85 -30.10 22.61
CA SER A 100 8.88 -30.20 24.08
C SER A 100 10.26 -30.56 24.66
N CYS A 101 11.16 -31.13 23.86
CA CYS A 101 12.53 -31.44 24.29
C CYS A 101 13.46 -30.23 24.33
N GLY A 102 13.01 -29.05 23.87
CA GLY A 102 13.82 -27.83 23.81
C GLY A 102 14.31 -27.46 22.41
N PHE A 103 14.20 -28.37 21.42
CA PHE A 103 14.50 -28.04 20.02
C PHE A 103 13.65 -26.86 19.54
N MET A 104 14.27 -25.88 18.91
CA MET A 104 13.62 -24.75 18.27
C MET A 104 14.33 -24.37 16.97
N THR A 105 13.56 -24.15 15.91
CA THR A 105 14.08 -23.62 14.64
C THR A 105 13.23 -22.46 14.16
N GLY A 106 13.87 -21.32 13.87
CA GLY A 106 13.21 -20.12 13.37
C GLY A 106 13.18 -20.06 11.85
N PHE A 107 12.13 -19.46 11.30
CA PHE A 107 12.00 -19.14 9.89
C PHE A 107 11.16 -17.88 9.68
N THR A 108 11.25 -17.27 8.50
CA THR A 108 10.46 -16.08 8.17
C THR A 108 9.34 -16.44 7.21
N SER A 109 8.17 -15.81 7.35
CA SER A 109 7.02 -16.06 6.49
C SER A 109 7.32 -15.78 5.03
N THR A 110 8.26 -14.88 4.73
CA THR A 110 8.76 -14.64 3.39
C THR A 110 10.28 -14.56 3.36
N PRO A 111 10.94 -15.09 2.31
CA PRO A 111 12.39 -15.01 2.17
C PRO A 111 12.83 -13.56 1.95
N LYS A 112 13.98 -13.21 2.50
CA LYS A 112 14.61 -11.89 2.32
C LYS A 112 15.62 -11.99 1.18
N GLU A 113 15.16 -11.95 -0.07
CA GLU A 113 16.07 -11.93 -1.23
C GLU A 113 16.76 -10.56 -1.34
N ASN A 114 18.10 -10.55 -1.46
CA ASN A 114 18.92 -9.34 -1.69
C ASN A 114 18.62 -8.13 -0.78
N LYS A 115 18.18 -8.40 0.47
CA LYS A 115 17.70 -7.37 1.44
C LYS A 115 16.51 -6.54 0.92
N LYS A 116 15.91 -6.93 -0.19
CA LYS A 116 14.89 -6.16 -0.93
C LYS A 116 13.92 -7.13 -1.60
N LEU A 117 12.90 -7.52 -0.85
CA LEU A 117 11.50 -7.36 -1.25
C LEU A 117 10.62 -7.82 -0.08
N SER A 118 10.38 -6.91 0.88
CA SER A 118 9.40 -7.20 1.91
C SER A 118 8.00 -7.18 1.29
N LEU A 119 7.12 -8.10 1.69
CA LEU A 119 5.69 -8.06 1.35
C LEU A 119 5.08 -6.69 1.63
N ASN A 120 5.55 -6.00 2.67
CA ASN A 120 5.14 -4.62 2.98
C ASN A 120 5.44 -3.65 1.82
N THR A 121 6.59 -3.77 1.15
CA THR A 121 6.93 -2.93 -0.01
C THR A 121 6.00 -3.23 -1.18
N LEU A 122 5.71 -4.50 -1.45
CA LEU A 122 4.78 -4.91 -2.51
C LEU A 122 3.35 -4.45 -2.24
N LEU A 123 2.89 -4.51 -0.99
CA LEU A 123 1.59 -3.97 -0.60
C LEU A 123 1.52 -2.47 -0.89
N VAL A 124 2.52 -1.69 -0.45
CA VAL A 124 2.54 -0.24 -0.68
C VAL A 124 2.62 0.06 -2.18
N PHE A 125 3.44 -0.67 -2.93
CA PHE A 125 3.55 -0.52 -4.38
C PHE A 125 2.22 -0.81 -5.08
N GLY A 126 1.57 -1.94 -4.75
CA GLY A 126 0.27 -2.32 -5.31
C GLY A 126 -0.82 -1.29 -5.01
N LEU A 127 -0.85 -0.74 -3.79
CA LEU A 127 -1.77 0.34 -3.43
C LEU A 127 -1.51 1.61 -4.25
N ARG A 128 -0.25 1.95 -4.51
CA ARG A 128 0.12 3.12 -5.33
C ARG A 128 -0.26 2.94 -6.80
N LEU A 129 -0.17 1.73 -7.35
CA LEU A 129 -0.62 1.43 -8.72
C LEU A 129 -2.13 1.64 -8.93
N ILE A 130 -2.93 1.55 -7.87
CA ILE A 130 -4.39 1.76 -7.91
C ILE A 130 -4.81 3.10 -7.29
N ASP A 131 -3.87 4.04 -7.13
CA ASP A 131 -4.08 5.36 -6.53
C ASP A 131 -4.71 5.33 -5.13
N ARG A 132 -4.34 4.32 -4.34
CA ARG A 132 -4.77 4.16 -2.95
C ARG A 132 -3.64 4.36 -1.96
N GLY A 133 -4.01 4.83 -0.77
CA GLY A 133 -3.09 5.10 0.34
C GLY A 133 -3.24 4.14 1.52
N PHE A 134 -2.59 4.51 2.62
CA PHE A 134 -2.57 3.76 3.88
C PHE A 134 -3.96 3.31 4.36
N THR A 135 -4.96 4.19 4.34
CA THR A 135 -6.31 3.89 4.85
C THR A 135 -6.97 2.73 4.10
N ALA A 136 -6.86 2.71 2.77
CA ALA A 136 -7.39 1.62 1.95
C ALA A 136 -6.61 0.32 2.20
N GLY A 137 -5.28 0.41 2.34
CA GLY A 137 -4.46 -0.72 2.74
C GLY A 137 -4.87 -1.32 4.08
N LYS A 138 -5.04 -0.48 5.11
CA LYS A 138 -5.51 -0.92 6.44
C LYS A 138 -6.87 -1.60 6.35
N LYS A 139 -7.83 -1.02 5.61
CA LYS A 139 -9.15 -1.62 5.36
C LYS A 139 -9.02 -3.01 4.74
N LEU A 140 -8.25 -3.15 3.66
CA LEU A 140 -8.00 -4.42 2.99
C LEU A 140 -7.42 -5.47 3.95
N LEU A 141 -6.38 -5.12 4.71
CA LEU A 141 -5.73 -6.04 5.63
C LEU A 141 -6.67 -6.48 6.76
N CYS A 142 -7.43 -5.56 7.34
CA CYS A 142 -8.46 -5.89 8.34
C CYS A 142 -9.53 -6.82 7.77
N THR A 143 -10.02 -6.57 6.55
CA THR A 143 -11.03 -7.42 5.89
C THR A 143 -10.52 -8.84 5.68
N LEU A 144 -9.23 -9.01 5.37
CA LEU A 144 -8.60 -10.32 5.19
C LEU A 144 -8.11 -10.95 6.51
N ASN A 145 -8.34 -10.29 7.65
CA ASN A 145 -7.82 -10.68 8.95
C ASN A 145 -6.28 -10.89 8.94
N LEU A 146 -5.58 -10.02 8.22
CA LEU A 146 -4.12 -10.00 8.10
C LEU A 146 -3.50 -8.99 9.08
N PRO A 147 -2.25 -9.20 9.52
CA PRO A 147 -1.49 -8.20 10.27
C PRO A 147 -1.46 -6.85 9.55
N CYS A 148 -1.82 -5.79 10.27
CA CYS A 148 -1.76 -4.44 9.74
C CYS A 148 -0.34 -3.89 9.75
N ILE A 149 0.01 -3.11 8.73
CA ILE A 149 1.22 -2.30 8.73
C ILE A 149 0.98 -1.00 9.49
N SER A 150 1.99 -0.51 10.21
CA SER A 150 1.88 0.80 10.88
C SER A 150 1.95 1.93 9.85
N LYS A 151 1.39 3.10 10.18
CA LYS A 151 1.46 4.29 9.31
C LYS A 151 2.91 4.72 9.03
N ASN A 152 3.78 4.61 10.03
CA ASN A 152 5.21 4.94 9.90
C ASN A 152 5.92 3.95 8.97
N THR A 153 5.65 2.65 9.14
CA THR A 153 6.19 1.59 8.26
C THR A 153 5.71 1.77 6.83
N PHE A 154 4.42 2.07 6.63
CA PHE A 154 3.87 2.40 5.31
C PHE A 154 4.64 3.55 4.67
N ARG A 155 4.81 4.66 5.39
CA ARG A 155 5.50 5.86 4.88
C ARG A 155 6.97 5.57 4.55
N ALA A 156 7.65 4.77 5.36
CA ALA A 156 9.03 4.37 5.08
C ALA A 156 9.15 3.58 3.77
N HIS A 157 8.23 2.64 3.51
CA HIS A 157 8.20 1.91 2.24
C HIS A 157 7.80 2.80 1.05
N GLU A 158 6.88 3.74 1.26
CA GLU A 158 6.51 4.72 0.25
C GLU A 158 7.71 5.60 -0.17
N LEU A 159 8.51 6.08 0.79
CA LEU A 159 9.71 6.86 0.50
C LEU A 159 10.76 6.04 -0.27
N LYS A 160 10.95 4.76 0.09
CA LYS A 160 11.83 3.84 -0.66
C LYS A 160 11.37 3.65 -2.10
N LEU A 161 10.07 3.55 -2.33
CA LEU A 161 9.52 3.46 -3.69
C LEU A 161 9.71 4.77 -4.46
N LEU A 162 9.51 5.92 -3.83
CA LEU A 162 9.75 7.22 -4.45
C LEU A 162 11.20 7.37 -4.91
N GLU A 163 12.16 7.01 -4.07
CA GLU A 163 13.59 7.03 -4.40
C GLU A 163 13.90 6.11 -5.60
N ALA A 164 13.37 4.88 -5.60
CA ALA A 164 13.56 3.95 -6.70
C ALA A 164 12.95 4.46 -8.02
N VAL A 165 11.77 5.10 -7.96
CA VAL A 165 11.11 5.68 -9.13
C VAL A 165 11.90 6.87 -9.66
N GLN A 166 12.43 7.73 -8.80
CA GLN A 166 13.29 8.85 -9.20
C GLN A 166 14.52 8.37 -9.95
N LEU A 167 15.28 7.42 -9.37
CA LEU A 167 16.45 6.83 -10.03
C LEU A 167 16.11 6.23 -11.40
N CYS A 168 15.04 5.41 -11.46
CA CYS A 168 14.59 4.79 -12.70
C CYS A 168 14.18 5.84 -13.75
N SER A 169 13.49 6.91 -13.33
CA SER A 169 13.10 8.00 -14.24
C SER A 169 14.30 8.76 -14.79
N GLU A 170 15.33 9.04 -13.98
CA GLU A 170 16.56 9.68 -14.44
C GLU A 170 17.31 8.82 -15.44
N GLU A 171 17.45 7.52 -15.16
CA GLU A 171 18.09 6.57 -16.06
C GLU A 171 17.33 6.45 -17.39
N ASN A 172 16.00 6.33 -17.33
CA ASN A 172 15.14 6.28 -18.51
C ASN A 172 15.23 7.57 -19.33
N MET A 173 15.23 8.75 -18.69
CA MET A 173 15.40 10.03 -19.39
C MET A 173 16.78 10.15 -20.06
N LYS A 174 17.85 9.69 -19.39
CA LYS A 174 19.21 9.65 -19.97
C LYS A 174 19.28 8.70 -21.16
N ALA A 175 18.67 7.53 -21.06
CA ALA A 175 18.61 6.56 -22.17
C ALA A 175 17.81 7.12 -23.35
N ALA A 176 16.62 7.66 -23.10
CA ALA A 176 15.80 8.28 -24.14
C ALA A 176 16.52 9.42 -24.87
N SER A 177 17.27 10.26 -24.14
CA SER A 177 18.07 11.35 -24.72
C SER A 177 19.14 10.83 -25.69
N LYS A 178 19.86 9.76 -25.32
CA LYS A 178 20.87 9.13 -26.20
C LYS A 178 20.25 8.54 -27.46
N GLU A 179 19.09 7.90 -27.33
CA GLU A 179 18.38 7.31 -28.46
C GLU A 179 17.91 8.39 -29.46
N VAL A 180 17.40 9.52 -28.98
CA VAL A 180 17.03 10.66 -29.83
C VAL A 180 18.23 11.20 -30.61
N GLN A 181 19.40 11.33 -29.97
CA GLN A 181 20.63 11.79 -30.63
C GLN A 181 21.08 10.82 -31.74
N LYS A 182 21.01 9.51 -31.51
CA LYS A 182 21.34 8.50 -32.52
C LYS A 182 20.42 8.61 -33.74
N VAL A 183 19.12 8.76 -33.54
CA VAL A 183 18.13 8.88 -34.63
C VAL A 183 18.40 10.14 -35.46
N GLN A 184 18.72 11.27 -34.83
CA GLN A 184 19.07 12.50 -35.56
C GLN A 184 20.28 12.29 -36.48
N LEU A 185 21.32 11.59 -36.04
CA LEU A 185 22.51 11.33 -36.86
C LEU A 185 22.25 10.43 -38.08
N VAL A 186 21.19 9.63 -38.07
CA VAL A 186 20.81 8.75 -39.20
C VAL A 186 19.95 9.50 -40.23
N VAL A 187 19.14 10.47 -39.81
CA VAL A 187 18.28 11.25 -40.72
C VAL A 187 19.08 12.31 -41.51
N PHE A 188 20.24 12.73 -41.02
CA PHE A 188 21.12 13.71 -41.68
C PHE A 188 22.31 13.07 -42.45
N ARG A 189 22.25 11.76 -42.76
CA ARG A 189 23.15 11.07 -43.70
C ARG A 189 22.37 10.62 -44.93
#